data_AF-A1ZM90-F1
#
_entry.id   AF-A1ZM90-F1
#
_cell.length_a   1.000
_cell.length_b   1.000
_cell.length_c   1.000
_cell.angle_alpha   90.00
_cell.angle_beta   90.00
_cell.angle_gamma   90.00
#
_symmetry.space_group_name_H-M   'P 1'
#
loop_
_entity.id
_entity.type
_entity.pdbx_description
1 polymer ?
#
loop_
_entity_poly.entity_id
_entity_poly.type
_entity_poly.pdbx_seq_one_letter_code
_entity_poly.pdbx_strand_id
1 'polypeptide(L)'
;MNEDTQYRLLFDDPVRLFESTKYKKVLKSTVKKFAAQKLQDEALSQELLQKCQQSLYTEVLPQIQQDFKPDYNLLLPFFQRIIYAQCVYLVERLTPH
;
A
#
# COMPACT_ATOMS: atom_id res chain seq x y z
N MET A 1 9.51 12.39 -10.44
CA MET A 1 10.40 11.77 -9.44
C MET A 1 10.99 10.53 -10.06
N ASN A 2 12.32 10.44 -10.16
CA ASN A 2 13.00 9.27 -10.74
C ASN A 2 13.09 8.12 -9.70
N GLU A 3 13.59 6.96 -10.10
CA GLU A 3 13.65 5.78 -9.22
C GLU A 3 14.68 5.95 -8.10
N ASP A 4 15.85 6.53 -8.37
CA ASP A 4 16.87 6.79 -7.34
C ASP A 4 16.35 7.71 -6.22
N THR A 5 15.59 8.75 -6.57
CA THR A 5 14.97 9.63 -5.57
C THR A 5 13.89 8.89 -4.79
N GLN A 6 13.11 8.03 -5.44
CA GLN A 6 12.09 7.20 -4.76
C GLN A 6 12.73 6.23 -3.76
N TYR A 7 13.81 5.56 -4.17
CA TYR A 7 14.58 4.66 -3.33
C TYR A 7 15.20 5.38 -2.13
N ARG A 8 15.83 6.54 -2.36
CA ARG A 8 16.38 7.34 -1.25
C ARG A 8 15.29 7.78 -0.28
N LEU A 9 14.18 8.31 -0.79
CA LEU A 9 13.06 8.74 0.07
C LEU A 9 12.46 7.56 0.85
N LEU A 10 12.46 6.34 0.32
CA LEU A 10 11.97 5.17 1.06
C LEU A 10 12.69 4.97 2.40
N PHE A 11 13.98 5.30 2.48
CA PHE A 11 14.79 5.14 3.70
C PHE A 11 14.99 6.46 4.46
N ASP A 12 15.18 7.56 3.75
CA ASP A 12 15.55 8.86 4.34
C ASP A 12 14.32 9.67 4.79
N ASP A 13 13.21 9.63 4.03
CA ASP A 13 11.98 10.40 4.29
C ASP A 13 10.75 9.71 3.66
N PRO A 14 10.31 8.58 4.23
CA PRO A 14 9.23 7.78 3.65
C PRO A 14 7.89 8.49 3.73
N VAL A 15 7.73 9.46 4.64
CA VAL A 15 6.55 10.31 4.72
C VAL A 15 6.42 11.09 3.42
N ARG A 16 7.45 11.82 3.00
CA ARG A 16 7.42 12.57 1.75
C ARG A 16 7.18 11.68 0.52
N LEU A 17 7.72 10.46 0.53
CA LEU A 17 7.46 9.48 -0.54
C LEU A 17 5.97 9.14 -0.64
N PHE A 18 5.38 8.65 0.44
CA PHE A 18 4.01 8.15 0.45
C PHE A 18 2.96 9.26 0.45
N GLU A 19 3.31 10.46 0.90
CA GLU A 19 2.45 11.62 0.81
C GLU A 19 2.36 12.22 -0.59
N SER A 20 3.24 11.80 -1.51
CA SER A 20 3.17 12.23 -2.91
C SER A 20 1.87 11.77 -3.57
N THR A 21 1.34 12.60 -4.48
CA THR A 21 0.11 12.32 -5.24
C THR A 21 0.14 10.96 -5.94
N LYS A 22 1.33 10.54 -6.40
CA LYS A 22 1.54 9.26 -7.11
C LYS A 22 1.25 8.07 -6.19
N TYR A 23 1.83 8.04 -5.00
CA TYR A 23 1.66 6.92 -4.05
C TYR A 23 0.28 6.95 -3.39
N LYS A 24 -0.24 8.13 -3.00
CA LYS A 24 -1.62 8.28 -2.51
C LYS A 24 -2.65 7.74 -3.52
N LYS A 25 -2.47 8.02 -4.81
CA LYS A 25 -3.35 7.52 -5.88
C LYS A 25 -3.25 6.00 -6.04
N VAL A 26 -2.03 5.43 -6.01
CA VAL A 26 -1.84 3.98 -6.10
C VAL A 26 -2.47 3.26 -4.92
N LEU A 27 -2.25 3.71 -3.68
CA LEU A 27 -2.90 3.14 -2.50
C LEU A 27 -4.43 3.13 -2.65
N LYS A 28 -5.03 4.32 -2.88
CA LYS A 28 -6.49 4.45 -3.00
C LYS A 28 -7.06 3.60 -4.14
N SER A 29 -6.43 3.62 -5.30
CA SER A 29 -6.92 2.86 -6.46
C SER A 29 -6.78 1.35 -6.29
N THR A 30 -5.72 0.89 -5.62
CA THR A 30 -5.47 -0.53 -5.34
C THR A 30 -6.51 -1.05 -4.37
N VAL A 31 -6.70 -0.36 -3.24
CA VAL A 31 -7.72 -0.73 -2.24
C VAL A 31 -9.11 -0.73 -2.85
N LYS A 32 -9.49 0.31 -3.62
CA LYS A 32 -10.81 0.37 -4.27
C LYS A 32 -11.03 -0.78 -5.25
N LYS A 33 -10.04 -1.11 -6.07
CA LYS A 33 -10.12 -2.25 -7.01
C LYS A 33 -10.26 -3.57 -6.26
N PHE A 34 -9.50 -3.75 -5.18
CA PHE A 34 -9.60 -4.93 -4.33
C PHE A 34 -10.99 -5.05 -3.70
N ALA A 35 -11.45 -3.98 -3.05
CA ALA A 35 -12.75 -3.92 -2.40
C ALA A 35 -13.88 -4.23 -3.38
N ALA A 36 -13.91 -3.60 -4.56
CA ALA A 36 -14.92 -3.88 -5.58
C ALA A 36 -14.94 -5.34 -6.06
N GLN A 37 -13.84 -6.09 -5.91
CA GLN A 37 -13.75 -7.50 -6.28
C GLN A 37 -14.14 -8.46 -5.14
N LYS A 38 -13.95 -8.05 -3.88
CA LYS A 38 -13.99 -8.94 -2.72
C LYS A 38 -15.03 -8.56 -1.67
N LEU A 39 -15.42 -7.29 -1.62
CA LEU A 39 -16.37 -6.72 -0.68
C LEU A 39 -17.57 -6.22 -1.48
N GLN A 40 -18.78 -6.62 -1.08
CA GLN A 40 -20.04 -6.11 -1.64
C GLN A 40 -20.64 -4.98 -0.79
N ASP A 41 -19.87 -4.46 0.16
CA ASP A 41 -20.31 -3.48 1.14
C ASP A 41 -19.41 -2.22 1.08
N GLU A 42 -20.03 -1.06 0.91
CA GLU A 42 -19.35 0.23 0.82
C GLU A 42 -18.74 0.65 2.16
N ALA A 43 -19.39 0.36 3.30
CA ALA A 43 -18.86 0.67 4.62
C ALA A 43 -17.59 -0.15 4.90
N LEU A 44 -17.59 -1.45 4.59
CA LEU A 44 -16.39 -2.30 4.68
C LEU A 44 -15.29 -1.82 3.72
N SER A 45 -15.66 -1.32 2.54
CA SER A 45 -14.71 -0.76 1.57
C SER A 45 -14.01 0.49 2.11
N GLN A 46 -14.74 1.36 2.80
CA GLN A 46 -14.18 2.55 3.46
C GLN A 46 -13.33 2.17 4.68
N GLU A 47 -13.78 1.20 5.48
CA GLU A 47 -13.02 0.68 6.62
C GLU A 47 -11.68 0.07 6.17
N LEU A 48 -11.69 -0.73 5.10
CA LEU A 48 -10.48 -1.31 4.53
C LEU A 48 -9.49 -0.23 4.10
N LEU A 49 -9.96 0.84 3.45
CA LEU A 49 -9.12 1.97 3.06
C LEU A 49 -8.49 2.66 4.27
N GLN A 50 -9.26 2.92 5.32
CA GLN A 50 -8.75 3.53 6.54
C GLN A 50 -7.71 2.62 7.22
N LYS A 51 -7.98 1.32 7.36
CA LYS A 51 -7.03 0.37 7.95
C LYS A 51 -5.74 0.24 7.14
N CYS A 52 -5.83 0.18 5.81
CA CYS A 52 -4.63 0.19 4.95
C CYS A 52 -3.81 1.47 5.08
N GLN A 53 -4.46 2.63 5.26
CA GLN A 53 -3.76 3.90 5.50
C GLN A 53 -3.07 3.94 6.87
N GLN A 54 -3.73 3.41 7.90
CA GLN A 54 -3.17 3.31 9.25
C GLN A 54 -1.97 2.36 9.30
N SER A 55 -2.04 1.23 8.59
CA SER A 55 -0.96 0.23 8.55
C SER A 55 0.23 0.66 7.67
N LEU A 56 0.12 1.79 6.96
CA LEU A 56 1.11 2.21 5.96
C LEU A 56 2.51 2.37 6.56
N TYR A 57 2.62 3.03 7.71
CA TYR A 57 3.92 3.32 8.33
C TYR A 57 4.34 2.27 9.38
N THR A 58 3.41 1.46 9.88
CA THR A 58 3.67 0.47 10.93
C THR A 58 3.93 -0.94 10.38
N GLU A 59 3.36 -1.29 9.23
CA GLU A 59 3.45 -2.64 8.66
C GLU A 59 3.99 -2.60 7.23
N VAL A 60 3.41 -1.78 6.36
CA VAL A 60 3.73 -1.75 4.93
C VAL A 60 5.12 -1.16 4.68
N LEU A 61 5.48 -0.05 5.32
CA LEU A 61 6.79 0.58 5.17
C LEU A 61 7.94 -0.36 5.58
N PRO A 62 7.95 -0.96 6.79
CA PRO A 62 8.99 -1.92 7.17
C PRO A 62 9.11 -3.08 6.17
N GLN A 63 7.99 -3.63 5.72
CA GLN A 63 8.00 -4.71 4.73
C GLN A 63 8.64 -4.26 3.41
N ILE A 64 8.32 -3.06 2.92
CA ILE A 64 8.91 -2.56 1.70
C ILE A 64 10.40 -2.31 1.86
N GLN A 65 10.83 -1.71 2.97
CA GLN A 65 12.24 -1.46 3.25
C GLN A 65 13.06 -2.76 3.34
N GLN A 66 12.46 -3.83 3.87
CA GLN A 66 13.11 -5.14 4.00
C GLN A 66 13.18 -5.91 2.66
N ASP A 67 12.08 -5.91 1.91
CA ASP A 67 11.91 -6.83 0.78
C ASP A 67 12.19 -6.19 -0.60
N PHE A 68 12.24 -4.86 -0.69
CA PHE A 68 12.43 -4.17 -1.95
C PHE A 68 13.86 -4.35 -2.50
N LYS A 69 13.94 -4.85 -3.73
CA LYS A 69 15.20 -5.01 -4.47
C LYS A 69 15.18 -4.12 -5.73
N PRO A 70 15.91 -2.99 -5.76
CA PRO A 70 15.85 -2.02 -6.86
C PRO A 70 16.35 -2.58 -8.20
N ASP A 71 17.24 -3.58 -8.18
CA ASP A 71 17.77 -4.22 -9.40
C ASP A 71 16.70 -4.99 -10.20
N TYR A 72 15.60 -5.36 -9.55
CA TYR A 72 14.58 -6.24 -10.12
C TYR A 72 13.19 -5.61 -10.18
N ASN A 73 12.95 -4.52 -9.46
CA ASN A 73 11.62 -3.94 -9.33
C ASN A 73 11.67 -2.42 -9.34
N LEU A 74 10.66 -1.83 -9.96
CA LEU A 74 10.31 -0.42 -9.75
C LEU A 74 9.56 -0.30 -8.42
N LEU A 75 9.83 0.78 -7.65
CA LEU A 75 9.28 0.90 -6.30
C LEU A 75 7.75 1.03 -6.30
N LEU A 76 7.18 1.76 -7.26
CA LEU A 76 5.73 2.00 -7.30
C LEU A 76 4.92 0.71 -7.59
N PRO A 77 5.25 -0.12 -8.61
CA PRO A 77 4.60 -1.43 -8.78
C PRO A 77 4.82 -2.38 -7.60
N PHE A 78 6.01 -2.36 -6.97
CA PHE A 78 6.26 -3.16 -5.79
C PHE A 78 5.36 -2.75 -4.62
N PHE A 79 5.29 -1.44 -4.34
CA PHE A 79 4.36 -0.85 -3.37
C PHE A 79 2.91 -1.28 -3.64
N GLN A 80 2.45 -1.24 -4.89
CA GLN A 80 1.10 -1.69 -5.25
C GLN A 80 0.85 -3.16 -4.86
N ARG A 81 1.83 -4.07 -5.07
CA ARG A 81 1.71 -5.48 -4.68
C ARG A 81 1.61 -5.64 -3.17
N ILE A 82 2.42 -4.91 -2.41
CA ILE A 82 2.37 -4.94 -0.94
C ILE A 82 1.04 -4.40 -0.42
N ILE A 83 0.52 -3.30 -0.98
CA ILE A 83 -0.81 -2.80 -0.62
C ILE A 83 -1.91 -3.84 -0.92
N TYR A 84 -1.84 -4.52 -2.06
CA TYR A 84 -2.78 -5.60 -2.37
C TYR A 84 -2.71 -6.74 -1.34
N ALA A 85 -1.51 -7.17 -0.98
CA ALA A 85 -1.31 -8.20 0.05
C ALA A 85 -1.86 -7.75 1.41
N GLN A 86 -1.65 -6.49 1.78
CA GLN A 86 -2.22 -5.91 2.99
C GLN A 86 -3.76 -5.91 2.95
N CYS A 87 -4.37 -5.64 1.79
CA CYS A 87 -5.82 -5.75 1.65
C CYS A 87 -6.33 -7.17 1.90
N VAL A 88 -5.64 -8.20 1.38
CA VAL A 88 -5.98 -9.61 1.63
C VAL A 88 -5.94 -9.89 3.13
N TYR A 89 -4.82 -9.57 3.77
CA TYR A 89 -4.59 -9.76 5.21
C TYR A 89 -5.64 -9.06 6.09
N LEU A 90 -6.05 -7.84 5.73
CA LEU A 90 -7.05 -7.09 6.49
C LEU A 90 -8.46 -7.63 6.28
N VAL A 91 -8.84 -8.00 5.06
CA VAL A 91 -10.18 -8.54 4.78
C VAL A 91 -10.43 -9.86 5.47
N GLU A 92 -9.44 -10.75 5.54
CA GLU A 92 -9.52 -12.00 6.33
C GLU A 92 -9.87 -11.76 7.81
N ARG A 93 -9.57 -10.57 8.36
CA ARG A 93 -9.93 -10.17 9.72
C ARG A 93 -11.24 -9.40 9.83
N LEU A 94 -11.65 -8.71 8.77
CA LEU A 94 -12.91 -7.95 8.73
C LEU A 94 -14.11 -8.87 8.54
N THR A 95 -13.92 -10.00 7.86
CA THR A 95 -14.97 -11.00 7.64
C THR A 95 -14.53 -12.36 8.19
N PRO A 96 -14.48 -12.54 9.53
CA PRO A 96 -14.27 -13.86 10.10
C PRO A 96 -15.48 -14.75 9.72
N HIS A 97 -15.19 -15.88 9.08
CA HIS A 97 -16.20 -16.90 8.73
C HIS A 97 -16.86 -17.50 9.98
#